data_AF-A0A832B6T3-F1
#
_entry.id   AF-A0A832B6T3-F1
#
_cell.length_a   1.000
_cell.length_b   1.000
_cell.length_c   1.000
_cell.angle_alpha   90.00
_cell.angle_beta   90.00
_cell.angle_gamma   90.00
#
_symmetry.space_group_name_H-M   'P 1'
#
loop_
_entity.id
_entity.type
_entity.pdbx_description
1 polymer ?
#
loop_
_entity_poly.entity_id
_entity_poly.type
_entity_poly.pdbx_seq_one_letter_code
_entity_poly.pdbx_strand_id
1 'polypeptide(L)'
;MVYRLHDVQGYDSLFPGRYKDFMNRVAGNGQDASPVQVGNMVFAKNPYSPLLPEAGVRVILSLEPLNLPGSQETYADGVYMYTLSGVKGRAWAECSDGEQAWVRWQEDGINRIRLEARSPSPGVLHLADEMYPGWRVRVNGRQEGIGVEQGVFRVVKLPAGVSTVEFTYDPSSFRIGLYLMMLALSCAAALATLGFRAAKS
;
A
#
# COMPACT_ATOMS: atom_id res chain seq x y z
N MET A 1 -7.85 -7.61 -8.65
CA MET A 1 -7.08 -7.53 -9.92
C MET A 1 -7.18 -8.86 -10.65
N VAL A 2 -7.40 -8.84 -11.97
CA VAL A 2 -7.68 -10.03 -12.81
C VAL A 2 -6.55 -11.08 -12.77
N TYR A 3 -5.30 -10.65 -12.59
CA TYR A 3 -4.12 -11.53 -12.63
C TYR A 3 -3.38 -11.67 -11.29
N ARG A 4 -3.85 -11.04 -10.20
CA ARG A 4 -3.16 -10.99 -8.89
C ARG A 4 -1.68 -10.57 -8.95
N LEU A 5 -1.33 -9.78 -9.97
CA LEU A 5 -0.03 -9.12 -10.10
C LEU A 5 -0.12 -7.76 -9.44
N HIS A 6 0.88 -7.42 -8.62
CA HIS A 6 1.03 -6.12 -8.00
C HIS A 6 2.21 -5.40 -8.64
N ASP A 7 2.03 -4.11 -8.94
CA ASP A 7 3.07 -3.23 -9.43
C ASP A 7 3.38 -2.18 -8.35
N VAL A 8 4.66 -1.83 -8.21
CA VAL A 8 5.13 -0.75 -7.33
C VAL A 8 4.88 0.63 -7.95
N GLN A 9 4.73 0.68 -9.28
CA GLN A 9 4.37 1.87 -10.03
C GLN A 9 2.90 2.23 -9.80
N GLY A 10 2.56 3.50 -9.98
CA GLY A 10 1.27 4.01 -9.57
C GLY A 10 0.70 5.06 -10.51
N TYR A 11 -0.63 5.05 -10.59
CA TYR A 11 -1.43 6.16 -11.10
C TYR A 11 -2.54 6.41 -10.10
N ASP A 12 -2.56 7.60 -9.52
CA ASP A 12 -3.65 8.06 -8.66
C ASP A 12 -3.81 9.57 -8.78
N SER A 13 -5.06 10.04 -8.77
CA SER A 13 -5.35 11.48 -8.74
C SER A 13 -4.79 12.14 -7.49
N LEU A 14 -4.71 11.40 -6.37
CA LEU A 14 -4.11 11.85 -5.13
C LEU A 14 -3.30 10.72 -4.51
N PHE A 15 -2.00 10.94 -4.34
CA PHE A 15 -1.15 10.08 -3.52
C PHE A 15 -0.37 10.91 -2.49
N PRO A 16 -0.04 10.34 -1.32
CA PRO A 16 0.83 10.94 -0.32
C PRO A 16 2.19 11.36 -0.87
N GLY A 17 2.67 12.54 -0.47
CA GLY A 17 4.02 13.02 -0.82
C GLY A 17 5.14 12.03 -0.42
N ARG A 18 4.96 11.27 0.66
CA ARG A 18 5.91 10.24 1.08
C ARG A 18 6.13 9.10 0.06
N TYR A 19 5.09 8.72 -0.68
CA TYR A 19 5.21 7.72 -1.74
C TYR A 19 5.97 8.31 -2.93
N LYS A 20 5.69 9.58 -3.25
CA LYS A 20 6.45 10.34 -4.25
C LYS A 20 7.93 10.43 -3.89
N ASP A 21 8.25 10.78 -2.65
CA ASP A 21 9.62 10.87 -2.15
C ASP A 21 10.33 9.52 -2.22
N PHE A 22 9.64 8.43 -1.83
CA PHE A 22 10.17 7.07 -1.98
C PHE A 22 10.50 6.76 -3.44
N MET A 23 9.57 7.00 -4.37
CA MET A 23 9.78 6.68 -5.78
C MET A 23 10.82 7.60 -6.46
N ASN A 24 10.97 8.85 -6.03
CA ASN A 24 12.06 9.72 -6.46
C ASN A 24 13.43 9.16 -5.98
N ARG A 25 13.51 8.59 -4.77
CA ARG A 25 14.71 7.87 -4.32
C ARG A 25 14.95 6.59 -5.12
N VAL A 26 13.88 5.87 -5.52
CA VAL A 26 13.98 4.71 -6.42
C VAL A 26 14.60 5.13 -7.75
N ALA A 27 14.11 6.21 -8.37
CA ALA A 27 14.67 6.75 -9.62
C ALA A 27 16.14 7.15 -9.46
N GLY A 28 16.50 7.76 -8.32
CA GLY A 28 17.88 8.13 -7.99
C GLY A 28 18.36 9.37 -8.75
N ASN A 29 19.59 9.81 -8.47
CA ASN A 29 20.25 10.94 -9.16
C ASN A 29 19.43 12.25 -9.21
N GLY A 30 18.58 12.50 -8.21
CA GLY A 30 17.69 13.67 -8.17
C GLY A 30 16.58 13.67 -9.23
N GLN A 31 16.34 12.54 -9.90
CA GLN A 31 15.30 12.43 -10.90
C GLN A 31 13.91 12.36 -10.28
N ASP A 32 12.98 13.08 -10.88
CA ASP A 32 11.57 12.98 -10.57
C ASP A 32 11.00 11.67 -11.16
N ALA A 33 10.33 10.86 -10.35
CA ALA A 33 9.72 9.59 -10.76
C ALA A 33 8.48 9.75 -11.66
N SER A 34 7.93 10.95 -11.76
CA SER A 34 6.78 11.30 -12.60
C SER A 34 7.27 11.91 -13.92
N PRO A 35 6.48 11.82 -15.00
CA PRO A 35 6.69 12.65 -16.18
C PRO A 35 6.39 14.13 -15.88
N VAL A 36 7.09 15.04 -16.56
CA VAL A 36 6.91 16.49 -16.38
C VAL A 36 5.49 16.94 -16.73
N GLN A 37 4.88 16.28 -17.70
CA GLN A 37 3.54 16.59 -18.20
C GLN A 37 2.42 16.04 -17.31
N VAL A 38 2.71 15.01 -16.50
CA VAL A 38 1.69 14.23 -15.78
C VAL A 38 2.20 13.84 -14.40
N GLY A 39 2.03 14.73 -13.43
CA GLY A 39 2.51 14.55 -12.06
C GLY A 39 1.77 13.48 -11.25
N ASN A 40 0.65 12.95 -11.75
CA ASN A 40 -0.17 11.95 -11.05
C ASN A 40 0.17 10.49 -11.45
N MET A 41 1.21 10.29 -12.26
CA MET A 41 1.82 8.99 -12.55
C MET A 41 3.18 8.88 -11.87
N VAL A 42 3.53 7.71 -11.36
CA VAL A 42 4.82 7.45 -10.71
C VAL A 42 5.41 6.16 -11.27
N PHE A 43 6.61 6.25 -11.85
CA PHE A 43 7.29 5.15 -12.53
C PHE A 43 8.56 4.72 -11.83
N ALA A 44 8.86 3.43 -11.89
CA ALA A 44 10.12 2.84 -11.45
C ALA A 44 11.17 3.02 -12.55
N LYS A 45 11.71 4.23 -12.69
CA LYS A 45 12.60 4.60 -13.81
C LYS A 45 13.99 3.94 -13.77
N ASN A 46 14.41 3.42 -12.62
CA ASN A 46 15.72 2.83 -12.42
C ASN A 46 15.58 1.37 -11.95
N PRO A 47 15.71 0.38 -12.87
CA PRO A 47 15.59 -1.04 -12.51
C PRO A 47 16.73 -1.56 -11.64
N TYR A 48 17.83 -0.79 -11.49
CA TYR A 48 19.00 -1.14 -10.68
C TYR A 48 18.89 -0.63 -9.23
N SER A 49 17.78 0.00 -8.86
CA SER A 49 17.63 0.60 -7.55
C SER A 49 17.59 -0.47 -6.43
N PRO A 50 18.42 -0.35 -5.38
CA PRO A 50 18.41 -1.29 -4.25
C PRO A 50 17.11 -1.22 -3.43
N LEU A 51 16.30 -0.18 -3.63
CA LEU A 51 15.02 0.00 -2.95
C LEU A 51 13.88 -0.84 -3.56
N LEU A 52 14.04 -1.38 -4.78
CA LEU A 52 13.01 -2.21 -5.41
C LEU A 52 12.76 -3.53 -4.64
N PRO A 53 13.80 -4.30 -4.26
CA PRO A 53 13.63 -5.45 -3.36
C PRO A 53 12.96 -5.11 -2.03
N GLU A 54 13.24 -3.94 -1.45
CA GLU A 54 12.63 -3.48 -0.19
C GLU A 54 11.13 -3.21 -0.35
N ALA A 55 10.70 -2.75 -1.53
CA ALA A 55 9.29 -2.61 -1.90
C ALA A 55 8.62 -3.96 -2.24
N GLY A 56 9.30 -5.08 -2.05
CA GLY A 56 8.79 -6.42 -2.35
C GLY A 56 8.80 -6.77 -3.85
N VAL A 57 9.48 -5.99 -4.69
CA VAL A 57 9.59 -6.28 -6.13
C VAL A 57 10.44 -7.54 -6.32
N ARG A 58 9.80 -8.61 -6.79
CA ARG A 58 10.46 -9.90 -7.05
C ARG A 58 10.82 -10.10 -8.52
N VAL A 59 10.07 -9.48 -9.42
CA VAL A 59 10.21 -9.67 -10.86
C VAL A 59 10.29 -8.31 -11.53
N ILE A 60 11.29 -8.13 -12.40
CA ILE A 60 11.40 -6.99 -13.31
C ILE A 60 11.14 -7.49 -14.73
N LEU A 61 10.26 -6.81 -15.46
CA LEU A 61 9.99 -7.08 -16.87
C LEU A 61 10.60 -5.97 -17.73
N SER A 62 11.22 -6.35 -18.85
CA SER A 62 11.83 -5.41 -19.79
C SER A 62 11.65 -5.87 -21.24
N LEU A 63 11.55 -4.92 -22.16
CA LEU A 63 11.57 -5.18 -23.61
C LEU A 63 13.00 -5.21 -24.16
N GLU A 64 13.95 -4.62 -23.43
CA GLU A 64 15.37 -4.58 -23.76
C GLU A 64 16.17 -5.39 -22.73
N PRO A 65 17.29 -6.02 -23.14
CA PRO A 65 18.13 -6.75 -22.20
C PRO A 65 18.72 -5.81 -21.14
N LEU A 66 18.62 -6.20 -19.88
CA LEU A 66 19.22 -5.53 -18.72
C LEU A 66 20.34 -6.39 -18.13
N ASN A 67 21.37 -5.73 -17.59
CA ASN A 67 22.39 -6.41 -16.80
C ASN A 67 22.06 -6.30 -15.31
N LEU A 68 21.29 -7.25 -14.78
CA LEU A 68 20.90 -7.31 -13.37
C LEU A 68 21.64 -8.45 -12.64
N PRO A 69 22.80 -8.17 -12.00
CA PRO A 69 23.61 -9.21 -11.37
C PRO A 69 22.83 -9.99 -10.30
N GLY A 70 23.00 -11.31 -10.28
CA GLY A 70 22.36 -12.19 -9.29
C GLY A 70 20.86 -12.42 -9.50
N SER A 71 20.27 -11.88 -10.57
CA SER A 71 18.93 -12.22 -11.00
C SER A 71 18.93 -13.47 -11.89
N GLN A 72 17.82 -14.22 -11.86
CA GLN A 72 17.56 -15.27 -12.83
C GLN A 72 16.83 -14.66 -14.03
N GLU A 73 17.48 -14.67 -15.19
CA GLU A 73 16.91 -14.19 -16.44
C GLU A 73 16.08 -15.29 -17.13
N THR A 74 14.95 -14.90 -17.72
CA THR A 74 14.14 -15.74 -18.61
C THR A 74 13.59 -14.85 -19.72
N TYR A 75 13.57 -15.34 -20.96
CA TYR A 75 13.01 -14.61 -22.10
C TYR A 75 11.88 -15.41 -22.73
N ALA A 76 10.72 -14.78 -22.90
CA ALA A 76 9.55 -15.38 -23.53
C ALA A 76 8.73 -14.31 -24.26
N ASP A 77 8.25 -14.62 -25.46
CA ASP A 77 7.32 -13.79 -26.24
C ASP A 77 7.74 -12.31 -26.38
N GLY A 78 9.03 -12.04 -26.57
CA GLY A 78 9.53 -10.67 -26.73
C GLY A 78 9.82 -9.92 -25.43
N VAL A 79 9.66 -10.56 -24.26
CA VAL A 79 9.83 -9.95 -22.94
C VAL A 79 10.92 -10.65 -22.15
N TYR A 80 11.85 -9.87 -21.61
CA TYR A 80 12.82 -10.31 -20.61
C TYR A 80 12.19 -10.24 -19.22
N MET A 81 12.35 -11.31 -18.45
CA MET A 81 11.92 -11.44 -17.07
C MET A 81 13.14 -11.69 -16.19
N TYR A 82 13.34 -10.83 -15.20
CA TYR A 82 14.42 -10.94 -14.22
C TYR A 82 13.84 -11.22 -12.85
N THR A 83 14.06 -12.42 -12.33
CA THR A 83 13.66 -12.78 -10.96
C THR A 83 14.78 -12.42 -10.00
N LEU A 84 14.50 -11.50 -9.07
CA LEU A 84 15.45 -11.04 -8.07
C LEU A 84 15.58 -12.04 -6.92
N SER A 85 16.81 -12.25 -6.46
CA SER A 85 17.13 -13.12 -5.32
C SER A 85 17.02 -12.36 -3.99
N GLY A 86 16.70 -13.06 -2.90
CA GLY A 86 16.71 -12.48 -1.54
C GLY A 86 15.56 -11.52 -1.21
N VAL A 87 14.55 -11.41 -2.07
CA VAL A 87 13.38 -10.55 -1.84
C VAL A 87 12.47 -11.17 -0.78
N LYS A 88 12.20 -10.45 0.31
CA LYS A 88 11.32 -10.91 1.41
C LYS A 88 9.84 -10.97 1.01
N GLY A 89 9.46 -10.30 -0.07
CA GLY A 89 8.10 -10.24 -0.61
C GLY A 89 7.26 -9.09 -0.05
N ARG A 90 6.00 -9.00 -0.47
CA ARG A 90 5.08 -7.91 -0.09
C ARG A 90 4.75 -7.90 1.41
N ALA A 91 4.67 -9.07 2.04
CA ALA A 91 4.45 -9.18 3.47
C ALA A 91 5.36 -10.23 4.07
N TRP A 92 6.04 -9.88 5.16
CA TRP A 92 6.99 -10.75 5.85
C TRP A 92 7.09 -10.30 7.32
N ALA A 93 7.66 -11.14 8.18
CA ALA A 93 7.80 -10.83 9.60
C ALA A 93 9.22 -11.10 10.08
N GLU A 94 9.69 -10.31 11.05
CA GLU A 94 10.96 -10.46 11.74
C GLU A 94 10.72 -10.63 13.24
N CYS A 95 11.51 -11.51 13.87
CA CYS A 95 11.48 -11.71 15.32
C CYS A 95 12.68 -11.00 15.95
N SER A 96 12.52 -10.56 17.21
CA SER A 96 13.59 -9.88 17.95
C SER A 96 14.87 -10.71 18.16
N ASP A 97 14.77 -12.03 18.09
CA ASP A 97 15.83 -13.02 18.31
C ASP A 97 16.35 -13.66 17.00
N GLY A 98 15.86 -13.22 15.84
CA GLY A 98 16.28 -13.75 14.54
C GLY A 98 15.73 -15.14 14.21
N GLU A 99 14.85 -15.71 15.05
CA GLU A 99 14.15 -16.96 14.69
C GLU A 99 13.21 -16.76 13.49
N GLN A 100 12.93 -17.86 12.80
CA GLN A 100 12.14 -17.84 11.58
C GLN A 100 10.65 -17.53 11.86
N ALA A 101 10.21 -16.33 11.51
CA ALA A 101 8.80 -15.98 11.39
C ALA A 101 8.24 -16.30 10.01
N TRP A 102 6.91 -16.40 9.92
CA TRP A 102 6.21 -16.52 8.65
C TRP A 102 4.94 -15.66 8.62
N VAL A 103 4.50 -15.35 7.40
CA VAL A 103 3.26 -14.62 7.13
C VAL A 103 2.48 -15.36 6.06
N ARG A 104 1.15 -15.44 6.24
CA ARG A 104 0.20 -16.04 5.30
C ARG A 104 -0.94 -15.09 5.03
N TRP A 105 -1.24 -14.89 3.75
CA TRP A 105 -2.40 -14.11 3.32
C TRP A 105 -3.69 -14.88 3.58
N GLN A 106 -4.63 -14.26 4.28
CA GLN A 106 -6.01 -14.74 4.44
C GLN A 106 -6.96 -13.92 3.56
N GLU A 107 -6.74 -12.61 3.45
CA GLU A 107 -7.52 -11.69 2.63
C GLU A 107 -6.60 -10.60 2.06
N ASP A 108 -6.69 -10.35 0.76
CA ASP A 108 -5.97 -9.28 0.04
C ASP A 108 -6.98 -8.43 -0.74
N GLY A 109 -7.59 -7.47 -0.03
CA GLY A 109 -8.61 -6.57 -0.56
C GLY A 109 -8.18 -5.11 -0.50
N ILE A 110 -8.87 -4.26 -1.26
CA ILE A 110 -8.57 -2.83 -1.35
C ILE A 110 -8.84 -2.07 -0.04
N ASN A 111 -9.87 -2.47 0.71
CA ASN A 111 -10.28 -1.83 1.97
C ASN A 111 -9.95 -2.67 3.20
N ARG A 112 -9.52 -3.92 3.00
CA ARG A 112 -9.28 -4.87 4.08
C ARG A 112 -8.19 -5.85 3.68
N ILE A 113 -7.21 -5.99 4.56
CA ILE A 113 -6.13 -6.95 4.42
C ILE A 113 -6.09 -7.77 5.71
N ARG A 114 -6.09 -9.09 5.58
CA ARG A 114 -6.00 -10.00 6.71
C ARG A 114 -4.84 -10.96 6.51
N LEU A 115 -3.94 -10.95 7.47
CA LEU A 115 -2.72 -11.73 7.50
C LEU A 115 -2.71 -12.59 8.76
N GLU A 116 -2.27 -13.82 8.61
CA GLU A 116 -1.85 -14.66 9.73
C GLU A 116 -0.34 -14.62 9.79
N ALA A 117 0.23 -14.33 10.96
CA ALA A 117 1.66 -14.30 11.15
C ALA A 117 2.03 -15.13 12.37
N ARG A 118 3.15 -15.84 12.32
CA ARG A 118 3.75 -16.48 13.50
C ARG A 118 5.11 -15.87 13.76
N SER A 119 5.34 -15.50 15.00
CA SER A 119 6.61 -14.96 15.50
C SER A 119 6.97 -15.69 16.80
N PRO A 120 8.08 -16.45 16.89
CA PRO A 120 8.44 -17.16 18.13
C PRO A 120 8.69 -16.24 19.33
N SER A 121 9.21 -15.03 19.10
CA SER A 121 9.37 -13.96 20.08
C SER A 121 8.62 -12.70 19.65
N PRO A 122 8.53 -11.63 20.46
CA PRO A 122 8.03 -10.35 20.00
C PRO A 122 8.75 -9.90 18.72
N GLY A 123 7.98 -9.42 17.75
CA GLY A 123 8.48 -9.18 16.40
C GLY A 123 7.77 -8.03 15.71
N VAL A 124 8.02 -7.90 14.42
CA VAL A 124 7.41 -6.89 13.54
C VAL A 124 6.92 -7.57 12.27
N LEU A 125 5.67 -7.31 11.91
CA LEU A 125 5.13 -7.56 10.59
C LEU A 125 5.43 -6.37 9.70
N HIS A 126 6.06 -6.64 8.56
CA HIS A 126 6.30 -5.68 7.49
C HIS A 126 5.32 -5.94 6.36
N LEU A 127 4.70 -4.87 5.88
CA LEU A 127 3.80 -4.87 4.73
C LEU A 127 4.23 -3.76 3.79
N ALA A 128 4.82 -4.15 2.65
CA ALA A 128 5.31 -3.28 1.58
C ALA A 128 4.16 -2.66 0.75
N ASP A 129 3.12 -2.23 1.45
CA ASP A 129 2.07 -1.41 0.90
C ASP A 129 2.16 0.00 1.47
N GLU A 130 1.78 0.96 0.64
CA GLU A 130 1.71 2.35 1.06
C GLU A 130 0.82 2.55 2.31
N MET A 131 1.35 3.29 3.27
CA MET A 131 0.60 3.88 4.36
C MET A 131 -0.19 5.06 3.81
N TYR A 132 -1.43 4.85 3.39
CA TYR A 132 -2.35 5.94 3.05
C TYR A 132 -3.11 6.41 4.32
N PRO A 133 -3.38 7.71 4.53
CA PRO A 133 -4.17 8.16 5.69
C PRO A 133 -5.57 7.52 5.74
N GLY A 134 -5.92 6.88 6.87
CA GLY A 134 -7.22 6.21 7.08
C GLY A 134 -7.13 4.72 7.38
N TRP A 135 -5.96 4.10 7.20
CA TRP A 135 -5.73 2.72 7.65
C TRP A 135 -5.73 2.61 9.18
N ARG A 136 -6.35 1.54 9.68
CA ARG A 136 -6.27 1.11 11.08
C ARG A 136 -5.91 -0.37 11.12
N VAL A 137 -5.24 -0.81 12.18
CA VAL A 137 -4.86 -2.20 12.36
C VAL A 137 -5.40 -2.77 13.67
N ARG A 138 -5.79 -4.04 13.63
CA ARG A 138 -6.01 -4.86 14.81
C ARG A 138 -5.09 -6.07 14.81
N VAL A 139 -4.46 -6.36 15.94
CA VAL A 139 -3.69 -7.59 16.16
C VAL A 139 -4.44 -8.40 17.20
N ASN A 140 -4.86 -9.61 16.83
CA ASN A 140 -5.69 -10.49 17.66
C ASN A 140 -6.95 -9.79 18.20
N GLY A 141 -7.59 -8.98 17.35
CA GLY A 141 -8.80 -8.21 17.69
C GLY A 141 -8.57 -6.92 18.49
N ARG A 142 -7.37 -6.69 19.01
CA ARG A 142 -7.01 -5.45 19.74
C ARG A 142 -6.49 -4.40 18.78
N GLN A 143 -6.91 -3.15 18.96
CA GLN A 143 -6.43 -2.04 18.12
C GLN A 143 -5.00 -1.67 18.48
N GLU A 144 -4.14 -1.60 17.46
CA GLU A 144 -2.72 -1.32 17.60
C GLU A 144 -2.31 -0.13 16.71
N GLY A 145 -1.10 0.40 16.95
CA GLY A 145 -0.49 1.43 16.11
C GLY A 145 0.12 0.88 14.84
N ILE A 146 0.00 1.62 13.74
CA ILE A 146 0.73 1.34 12.48
C ILE A 146 1.98 2.22 12.48
N GLY A 147 3.16 1.60 12.50
CA GLY A 147 4.42 2.26 12.22
C GLY A 147 4.65 2.41 10.71
N VAL A 148 5.64 3.20 10.35
CA VAL A 148 6.01 3.43 8.95
C VAL A 148 7.49 3.14 8.74
N GLU A 149 7.81 2.26 7.79
CA GLU A 149 9.16 1.92 7.34
C GLU A 149 9.44 2.52 5.97
N GLN A 150 10.71 2.90 5.72
CA GLN A 150 11.12 3.62 4.50
C GLN A 150 10.29 4.89 4.19
N GLY A 151 9.61 5.44 5.21
CA GLY A 151 8.71 6.57 5.07
C GLY A 151 7.38 6.25 4.39
N VAL A 152 7.17 5.04 3.85
CA VAL A 152 6.02 4.69 3.02
C VAL A 152 5.32 3.39 3.39
N PHE A 153 6.04 2.37 3.87
CA PHE A 153 5.48 1.03 4.09
C PHE A 153 4.92 0.85 5.50
N ARG A 154 3.92 -0.01 5.64
CA ARG A 154 3.24 -0.27 6.92
C ARG A 154 4.02 -1.31 7.72
N VAL A 155 4.26 -1.02 9.01
CA VAL A 155 4.82 -2.00 9.95
C VAL A 155 3.98 -2.08 11.23
N VAL A 156 3.86 -3.27 11.80
CA VAL A 156 3.02 -3.51 12.99
C VAL A 156 3.74 -4.46 13.93
N LYS A 157 3.74 -4.15 15.22
CA LYS A 157 4.33 -5.03 16.24
C LYS A 157 3.53 -6.32 16.38
N LEU A 158 4.22 -7.44 16.48
CA LEU A 158 3.63 -8.74 16.73
C LEU A 158 4.00 -9.22 18.14
N PRO A 159 3.04 -9.73 18.93
CA PRO A 159 3.38 -10.53 20.10
C PRO A 159 3.98 -11.88 19.68
N ALA A 160 4.65 -12.55 20.61
CA ALA A 160 5.07 -13.93 20.43
C ALA A 160 3.85 -14.86 20.22
N GLY A 161 4.01 -15.88 19.38
CA GLY A 161 2.98 -16.82 18.98
C GLY A 161 2.38 -16.54 17.59
N VAL A 162 1.19 -17.09 17.37
CA VAL A 162 0.40 -16.85 16.15
C VAL A 162 -0.50 -15.66 16.36
N SER A 163 -0.51 -14.75 15.40
CA SER A 163 -1.32 -13.54 15.41
C SER A 163 -2.14 -13.41 14.13
N THR A 164 -3.40 -13.01 14.28
CA THR A 164 -4.21 -12.47 13.17
C THR A 164 -4.05 -10.97 13.13
N VAL A 165 -3.50 -10.45 12.04
CA VAL A 165 -3.35 -9.02 11.78
C VAL A 165 -4.35 -8.59 10.73
N GLU A 166 -5.20 -7.63 11.07
CA GLU A 166 -6.25 -7.12 10.21
C GLU A 166 -6.10 -5.61 10.01
N PHE A 167 -5.81 -5.22 8.78
CA PHE A 167 -5.86 -3.83 8.36
C PHE A 167 -7.22 -3.52 7.76
N THR A 168 -7.80 -2.38 8.14
CA THR A 168 -9.06 -1.89 7.59
C THR A 168 -8.91 -0.42 7.23
N TYR A 169 -9.33 -0.06 6.03
CA TYR A 169 -9.39 1.32 5.57
C TYR A 169 -10.72 1.94 6.02
N ASP A 170 -10.66 2.93 6.92
CA ASP A 170 -11.82 3.68 7.41
C ASP A 170 -11.45 5.15 7.63
N PRO A 171 -11.40 5.94 6.54
CA PRO A 171 -10.99 7.34 6.60
C PRO A 171 -12.08 8.22 7.23
N SER A 172 -11.67 9.18 8.05
CA SER A 172 -12.58 10.16 8.67
C SER A 172 -13.29 11.04 7.64
N SER A 173 -12.67 11.30 6.48
CA SER A 173 -13.23 12.11 5.40
C SER A 173 -14.55 11.56 4.87
N PHE A 174 -14.68 10.24 4.75
CA PHE A 174 -15.92 9.60 4.31
C PHE A 174 -17.06 9.88 5.27
N ARG A 175 -16.80 9.74 6.58
CA ARG A 175 -17.79 10.02 7.64
C ARG A 175 -18.21 11.49 7.65
N ILE A 176 -17.24 12.40 7.52
CA ILE A 176 -17.51 13.85 7.44
C ILE A 176 -18.37 14.17 6.22
N GLY A 177 -18.02 13.64 5.05
CA GLY A 177 -18.79 13.82 3.82
C GLY A 177 -20.24 13.36 3.96
N LEU A 178 -20.46 12.21 4.60
CA LEU A 178 -21.80 11.69 4.89
C LEU A 178 -22.60 12.62 5.81
N TYR A 179 -22.00 13.15 6.88
CA TYR A 179 -22.67 14.09 7.77
C TYR A 179 -23.04 15.41 7.07
N LEU A 180 -22.15 15.95 6.25
CA LEU A 180 -22.42 17.16 5.48
C LEU A 180 -23.54 16.93 4.45
N MET A 181 -23.55 15.79 3.78
CA MET A 181 -24.62 15.40 2.86
C MET A 181 -25.98 15.32 3.57
N MET A 182 -26.03 14.67 4.74
CA MET A 182 -27.26 14.57 5.53
C MET A 182 -27.76 15.95 5.99
N LEU A 183 -26.85 16.83 6.41
CA LEU A 183 -27.19 18.21 6.80
C LEU A 183 -27.76 18.99 5.61
N ALA A 184 -27.13 18.88 4.43
CA ALA A 184 -27.60 19.54 3.22
C ALA A 184 -29.01 19.07 2.81
N LEU A 185 -29.27 17.76 2.84
CA LEU A 185 -30.60 17.19 2.55
C LEU A 185 -31.65 17.67 3.55
N SER A 186 -31.28 17.78 4.83
CA SER A 186 -32.18 18.28 5.87
C SER A 186 -32.56 19.74 5.65
N CYS A 187 -31.58 20.59 5.31
CA CYS A 187 -31.83 21.98 4.96
C CYS A 187 -32.68 22.13 3.70
N ALA A 188 -32.41 21.33 2.66
CA ALA A 188 -33.20 21.33 1.42
C ALA A 188 -34.67 20.94 1.67
N ALA A 189 -34.91 19.92 2.50
CA ALA A 189 -36.25 19.51 2.90
C ALA A 189 -36.97 20.61 3.71
N ALA A 190 -36.28 21.25 4.65
CA ALA A 190 -36.84 22.37 5.42
C ALA A 190 -37.25 23.54 4.50
N LEU A 191 -36.39 23.93 3.56
CA LEU A 191 -36.70 24.98 2.59
C LEU A 191 -37.87 24.61 1.67
N ALA A 192 -37.93 23.36 1.19
CA ALA A 192 -39.04 22.89 0.37
C ALA A 192 -40.37 22.98 1.13
N THR A 193 -40.41 22.50 2.37
CA THR A 193 -41.64 22.56 3.20
C THR A 193 -42.09 23.99 3.51
N LEU A 194 -41.16 24.91 3.74
CA LEU A 194 -41.47 26.33 3.91
C LEU A 194 -42.03 26.95 2.61
N GLY A 195 -41.43 26.63 1.45
CA GLY A 195 -41.92 27.08 0.15
C GLY A 195 -43.32 26.56 -0.19
N PHE A 196 -43.60 25.28 0.08
CA PHE A 196 -44.94 24.70 -0.11
C PHE A 196 -45.99 25.31 0.82
N ARG A 197 -45.62 25.74 2.03
CA ARG A 197 -46.53 26.45 2.94
C ARG A 197 -46.84 27.86 2.45
N ALA A 198 -45.85 28.59 1.96
CA ALA A 198 -46.03 29.93 1.42
C ALA A 198 -46.86 29.94 0.12
N ALA A 199 -46.75 28.91 -0.72
CA ALA A 199 -47.54 28.79 -1.96
C ALA A 199 -49.02 28.41 -1.74
N LYS A 200 -49.39 27.98 -0.52
CA LYS A 200 -50.77 27.61 -0.15
C LYS A 200 -51.51 28.72 0.61
N SER A 201 -50.83 29.77 1.05
CA SER A 201 -51.45 30.96 1.70
C SER A 201 -51.72 32.05 0.66
#